data_AF-A0A9P1JLS0-F1
#
_entry.id   AF-A0A9P1JLS0-F1
#
_cell.length_a   1.000
_cell.length_b   1.000
_cell.length_c   1.000
_cell.angle_alpha   90.00
_cell.angle_beta   90.00
_cell.angle_gamma   90.00
#
_symmetry.space_group_name_H-M   'P 1'
#
loop_
_entity.id
_entity.type
_entity.pdbx_description
1 polymer ?
#
loop_
_entity_poly.entity_id
_entity_poly.type
_entity_poly.pdbx_seq_one_letter_code
_entity_poly.pdbx_strand_id
1 'polypeptide(L)' 'MELKDVLKLSPTQSLKRTSYRTKGSMAEKDLYEYDVLDLDGNCVGKVLHVDEVTRQGVNRQYVKHTDSNGEVILEQNW' A
#
# COMPACT_ATOMS: atom_id res chain seq x y z
N MET A 1 6.58 -2.02 12.01
CA MET A 1 5.59 -0.97 11.75
C MET A 1 4.57 -1.59 10.81
N GLU A 2 3.29 -1.63 11.17
CA GLU A 2 2.29 -2.24 10.28
C GLU A 2 1.81 -1.22 9.25
N LEU A 3 1.39 -1.68 8.07
CA LEU A 3 0.90 -0.83 6.99
C LEU A 3 -0.20 0.14 7.45
N LYS A 4 -1.05 -0.29 8.38
CA LYS A 4 -2.12 0.53 8.98
C LYS A 4 -1.61 1.64 9.90
N ASP A 5 -0.46 1.47 10.53
CA ASP A 5 0.15 2.50 11.37
C ASP A 5 0.73 3.63 10.52
N VAL A 6 1.20 3.28 9.31
CA VAL A 6 1.77 4.21 8.34
C VAL A 6 0.68 4.96 7.59
N LEU A 7 -0.36 4.24 7.18
CA LEU A 7 -1.53 4.83 6.56
C LEU A 7 -2.38 5.51 7.64
N LYS A 8 -2.25 6.83 7.77
CA LYS A 8 -3.11 7.69 8.62
C LYS A 8 -4.55 7.72 8.09
N LEU A 9 -5.20 6.57 8.07
CA LEU A 9 -6.59 6.42 7.64
C LEU A 9 -7.50 7.01 8.71
N SER A 10 -8.58 7.63 8.25
CA SER A 10 -9.64 8.02 9.17
C SER A 10 -10.28 6.77 9.78
N PRO A 11 -10.77 6.82 11.02
CA PRO A 11 -11.40 5.67 11.69
C PRO A 11 -12.65 5.14 10.96
N THR A 12 -13.18 5.93 10.02
CA THR A 12 -14.33 5.62 9.17
C THR A 12 -13.94 4.99 7.83
N GLN A 13 -12.65 4.90 7.52
CA GLN A 13 -12.15 4.34 6.27
C GLN A 13 -11.69 2.89 6.47
N SER A 14 -11.90 2.06 5.46
CA SER A 14 -11.45 0.67 5.45
C SER A 14 -10.53 0.39 4.27
N LEU A 15 -9.57 -0.52 4.47
CA LEU A 15 -8.71 -1.01 3.39
C LEU A 15 -9.26 -2.32 2.87
N LYS A 16 -9.51 -2.36 1.56
CA LYS A 16 -9.83 -3.58 0.85
C LYS A 16 -8.67 -3.96 -0.06
N ARG A 17 -8.00 -5.08 0.20
CA ARG A 17 -6.98 -5.59 -0.72
C ARG A 17 -7.66 -6.02 -2.02
N THR A 18 -7.23 -5.42 -3.13
CA THR A 18 -7.79 -5.69 -4.46
C THR A 18 -6.85 -6.52 -5.31
N SER A 19 -5.54 -6.33 -5.15
CA SER A 19 -4.53 -7.07 -5.90
C SER A 19 -3.34 -7.43 -5.05
N TYR A 20 -2.73 -8.54 -5.43
CA TYR A 20 -1.44 -8.99 -4.94
C TYR A 20 -0.67 -9.59 -6.10
N ARG A 21 0.56 -9.15 -6.28
CA ARG A 21 1.47 -9.70 -7.29
C ARG A 21 2.88 -9.69 -6.77
N THR A 22 3.63 -10.70 -7.19
CA THR A 22 5.06 -10.82 -6.90
C THR A 22 5.84 -10.59 -8.20
N LYS A 23 6.97 -9.91 -8.10
CA LYS A 23 7.92 -9.64 -9.19
C LYS A 23 9.35 -10.02 -8.76
N GLY A 24 10.18 -10.35 -9.75
CA GLY A 24 11.59 -10.67 -9.55
C GLY A 24 11.88 -12.18 -9.43
N SER A 25 13.16 -12.54 -9.43
CA SER A 25 13.56 -13.94 -9.25
C SER A 25 13.45 -14.31 -7.78
N MET A 26 12.78 -15.42 -7.44
CA MET A 26 12.58 -15.86 -6.05
C MET A 26 11.80 -14.88 -5.15
N ALA A 27 10.82 -14.14 -5.69
CA ALA A 27 9.98 -13.22 -4.91
C ALA A 27 10.75 -12.04 -4.28
N GLU A 28 11.70 -11.46 -5.03
CA GLU A 28 12.41 -10.24 -4.62
C GLU A 28 11.48 -9.05 -4.32
N LYS A 29 10.27 -9.01 -4.90
CA LYS A 29 9.37 -7.87 -4.75
C LYS A 29 7.91 -8.27 -4.70
N ASP A 30 7.26 -8.04 -3.58
CA ASP A 30 5.83 -8.18 -3.40
C ASP A 30 5.14 -6.82 -3.53
N LEU A 31 4.07 -6.79 -4.31
CA LEU A 31 3.24 -5.60 -4.53
C LEU A 31 1.81 -5.93 -4.10
N TYR A 32 1.34 -5.16 -3.13
CA TYR A 32 -0.01 -5.21 -2.60
C TYR A 32 -0.74 -3.93 -3.00
N GLU A 33 -1.90 -4.07 -3.62
CA GLU A 33 -2.76 -2.94 -3.94
C GLU A 33 -4.03 -3.05 -3.09
N TYR A 34 -4.39 -1.92 -2.48
CA TYR A 34 -5.57 -1.78 -1.66
C TYR A 34 -6.39 -0.61 -2.17
N ASP A 35 -7.71 -0.77 -2.14
CA ASP A 35 -8.64 0.32 -2.29
C ASP A 35 -9.02 0.83 -0.89
N VAL A 36 -9.05 2.15 -0.74
CA VAL A 36 -9.54 2.82 0.46
C VAL A 36 -11.03 3.07 0.25
N LEU A 37 -11.85 2.46 1.08
CA LEU A 37 -13.30 2.60 1.04
C LEU A 37 -13.77 3.51 2.17
N ASP A 38 -14.76 4.37 1.89
CA ASP A 38 -15.50 5.09 2.92
C ASP A 38 -16.53 4.19 3.62
N LEU A 39 -17.31 4.77 4.55
CA LEU A 39 -18.38 4.07 5.27
C LEU A 39 -19.50 3.55 4.35
N ASP A 40 -19.71 4.24 3.24
CA ASP A 40 -20.74 3.91 2.25
C ASP A 40 -20.23 2.87 1.24
N GLY A 41 -18.96 2.45 1.34
CA GLY A 41 -18.32 1.48 0.48
C GLY A 41 -17.78 2.06 -0.83
N ASN A 42 -17.76 3.38 -0.99
CA ASN A 42 -17.19 4.04 -2.16
C ASN A 42 -15.67 4.08 -2.08
N CYS A 43 -15.01 3.86 -3.21
CA CYS A 43 -13.56 3.98 -3.32
C CYS A 43 -13.15 5.46 -3.30
N VAL A 44 -12.54 5.89 -2.20
CA VAL A 44 -12.06 7.27 -1.98
C VAL A 44 -10.55 7.41 -2.17
N GLY A 45 -9.85 6.32 -2.45
CA GLY A 45 -8.40 6.33 -2.68
C GLY A 45 -7.82 4.96 -2.95
N LYS A 46 -6.53 4.93 -3.24
CA LYS A 46 -5.77 3.70 -3.51
C LYS A 46 -4.46 3.71 -2.74
N VAL A 47 -4.08 2.55 -2.25
CA VAL A 47 -2.80 2.35 -1.59
C VAL A 47 -2.02 1.27 -2.33
N LEU A 48 -0.81 1.63 -2.73
CA LEU A 48 0.19 0.70 -3.20
C LEU A 48 1.20 0.46 -2.07
N HIS A 49 1.29 -0.76 -1.59
CA HIS A 49 2.32 -1.20 -0.66
C HIS A 49 3.26 -2.15 -1.39
N VAL A 50 4.55 -1.92 -1.27
CA VAL A 50 5.60 -2.66 -1.94
C VAL A 50 6.58 -3.14 -0.87
N ASP A 51 6.77 -4.44 -0.81
CA ASP A 51 7.80 -5.07 0.01
C ASP A 51 8.88 -5.60 -0.93
N GLU A 52 10.11 -5.13 -0.78
CA GLU A 52 11.23 -5.48 -1.65
C GLU A 52 12.39 -6.05 -0.83
N VAL A 53 12.72 -7.31 -1.10
CA VAL A 53 13.92 -7.97 -0.57
C VAL A 53 14.99 -7.94 -1.64
N THR A 54 16.00 -7.10 -1.42
CA THR A 54 17.16 -7.04 -2.31
C THR A 54 18.01 -8.31 -2.17
N ARG A 55 18.78 -8.65 -3.21
CA ARG A 55 19.70 -9.81 -3.21
C ARG A 55 20.74 -9.80 -2.10
N GLN A 56 21.01 -8.64 -1.50
CA GLN A 56 21.92 -8.47 -0.37
C GLN A 56 21.24 -8.76 0.98
N GLY A 57 19.96 -9.18 0.98
CA GLY A 57 19.18 -9.45 2.18
C GLY A 57 18.59 -8.19 2.83
N VAL A 58 18.70 -7.03 2.19
CA VAL A 58 18.07 -5.79 2.70
C VAL A 58 16.60 -5.81 2.31
N ASN A 59 15.72 -5.79 3.32
CA ASN A 59 14.30 -5.57 3.16
C ASN A 59 14.03 -4.06 3.10
N ARG A 60 13.19 -3.63 2.15
CA ARG A 60 12.73 -2.25 2.00
C ARG A 60 11.22 -2.29 1.79
N GLN A 61 10.50 -1.55 2.61
CA GLN A 61 9.08 -1.37 2.47
C GLN A 61 8.79 0.04 1.96
N TYR A 62 7.84 0.13 1.05
CA TYR A 62 7.41 1.39 0.44
C TYR A 62 5.90 1.40 0.39
N VAL A 63 5.31 2.52 0.79
CA VAL A 63 3.87 2.75 0.65
C VAL A 63 3.62 4.06 -0.06
N LYS A 64 2.61 4.02 -0.94
CA LYS A 64 2.05 5.18 -1.60
C LYS A 64 0.55 5.16 -1.45
N HIS A 65 -0.01 6.22 -0.89
CA HIS A 65 -1.44 6.43 -0.78
C HIS A 65 -1.83 7.60 -1.70
N THR A 66 -2.77 7.34 -2.59
CA THR A 66 -3.37 8.33 -3.49
C THR A 66 -4.84 8.53 -3.17
N ASP A 67 -5.32 9.75 -3.33
CA ASP A 67 -6.76 10.08 -3.25
C ASP A 67 -7.53 9.60 -4.49
N SER A 68 -8.83 9.89 -4.53
CA SER A 68 -9.71 9.59 -5.67
C SER A 68 -9.40 10.43 -6.92
N ASN A 69 -8.68 11.55 -6.80
CA ASN A 69 -8.22 12.39 -7.91
C ASN A 69 -6.85 11.95 -8.47
N GLY A 70 -6.18 11.00 -7.80
CA GLY A 70 -4.84 10.53 -8.13
C GLY A 70 -3.71 11.34 -7.51
N GLU A 71 -4.01 12.28 -6.60
CA GLU A 71 -3.02 13.02 -5.84
C GLU A 71 -2.41 12.16 -4.73
N VAL A 72 -1.10 12.29 -4.51
CA VAL A 72 -0.39 11.51 -3.48
C VAL A 72 -0.61 12.18 -2.13
N ILE A 73 -1.40 11.54 -1.26
CA ILE A 73 -1.65 12.01 0.10
C ILE A 73 -0.48 11.64 1.01
N LEU A 74 0.12 10.46 0.79
CA LEU A 74 1.21 9.95 1.62
C LEU A 74 2.14 9.07 0.79
N GLU A 75 3.44 9.29 0.96
CA GLU A 75 4.48 8.45 0.41
C GLU A 75 5.55 8.25 1.48
N GLN A 76 5.83 7.00 1.82
CA GLN A 76 6.81 6.68 2.86
C GLN A 76 7.57 5.41 2.53
N ASN A 77 8.84 5.36 2.93
CA ASN A 77 9.68 4.18 2.87
C ASN A 77 10.25 3.89 4.27
N TRP A 78 10.46 2.61 4.59
CA TRP A 78 11.13 2.16 5.81
C TRP A 78 11.74 0.78 5.66
#